data_AF-A0A2V9CQW9-F1
#
_entry.id   AF-A0A2V9CQW9-F1
#
_cell.length_a   1.000
_cell.length_b   1.000
_cell.length_c   1.000
_cell.angle_alpha   90.00
_cell.angle_beta   90.00
_cell.angle_gamma   90.00
#
_symmetry.space_group_name_H-M   'P 1'
#
loop_
_entity.id
_entity.type
_entity.pdbx_description
1 polymer ?
#
loop_
_entity_poly.entity_id
_entity_poly.type
_entity_poly.pdbx_seq_one_letter_code
_entity_poly.pdbx_strand_id
1 'polypeptide(L)' 'MCPYCGEEISMILDLSVPRQVYIEDCEVCCNPIEISYTAEDDELIGFTAKRLE' A
#
# COMPACT_ATOMS: atom_id res chain seq x y z
N MET A 1 1.24 -8.63 0.40
CA MET A 1 2.59 -9.24 0.32
C MET A 1 3.59 -8.18 -0.11
N CYS A 2 4.71 -8.05 0.61
CA CYS A 2 5.78 -7.10 0.32
C CYS A 2 6.45 -7.43 -1.04
N PRO A 3 6.60 -6.46 -1.97
CA PRO A 3 7.20 -6.71 -3.28
C PRO A 3 8.74 -6.88 -3.25
N TYR A 4 9.37 -6.66 -2.10
CA TYR A 4 10.82 -6.85 -1.92
C TYR A 4 11.16 -8.23 -1.33
N CYS A 5 10.61 -8.57 -0.17
CA CYS A 5 10.95 -9.80 0.55
C CYS A 5 9.91 -10.92 0.42
N GLY A 6 8.71 -10.65 -0.08
CA GLY A 6 7.65 -11.65 -0.21
C GLY A 6 6.88 -11.97 1.08
N GLU A 7 7.16 -11.27 2.17
CA GLU A 7 6.45 -11.47 3.44
C GLU A 7 5.04 -10.87 3.43
N GLU A 8 4.15 -11.41 4.25
CA GLU A 8 2.86 -10.79 4.54
C GLU A 8 3.07 -9.58 5.45
N ILE A 9 2.48 -8.44 5.08
CA ILE A 9 2.58 -7.18 5.81
C ILE A 9 1.18 -6.58 5.96
N SER A 10 0.95 -5.88 7.06
CA SER A 10 -0.26 -5.09 7.32
C SER A 10 -0.06 -3.63 6.91
N MET A 11 -1.16 -2.96 6.59
CA MET A 11 -1.17 -1.51 6.33
C MET A 11 -2.55 -0.94 6.67
N ILE A 12 -2.60 0.32 7.06
CA ILE A 12 -3.84 1.04 7.38
C ILE A 12 -4.17 1.95 6.20
N LEU A 13 -5.36 1.79 5.62
CA LEU A 13 -5.84 2.61 4.51
C LEU A 13 -6.94 3.55 5.00
N ASP A 14 -6.83 4.83 4.66
CA ASP A 14 -7.91 5.80 4.87
C ASP A 14 -8.83 5.80 3.64
N LEU A 15 -9.98 5.15 3.76
CA LEU A 15 -10.94 5.01 2.67
C LEU A 15 -11.83 6.25 2.49
N SER A 16 -11.71 7.26 3.38
CA SER A 16 -12.44 8.53 3.22
C SER A 16 -11.90 9.38 2.06
N VAL A 17 -10.69 9.07 1.59
CA VAL A 17 -10.03 9.73 0.46
C VAL A 17 -10.18 8.86 -0.80
N PRO A 18 -10.78 9.37 -1.89
CA PRO A 18 -11.07 8.56 -3.08
C PRO A 18 -9.84 7.95 -3.74
N ARG A 19 -8.69 8.62 -3.68
CA ARG A 19 -7.44 8.14 -4.26
C ARG A 19 -6.25 8.64 -3.45
N GLN A 20 -5.34 7.74 -3.12
CA GLN A 20 -4.12 8.10 -2.40
C GLN A 20 -2.91 7.34 -2.96
N VAL A 21 -1.77 8.02 -2.93
CA VAL A 21 -0.45 7.45 -3.25
C VAL A 21 0.50 7.92 -2.16
N TYR A 22 1.15 6.98 -1.50
CA TYR A 22 2.08 7.27 -0.41
C TYR A 22 3.17 6.20 -0.32
N ILE A 23 4.22 6.47 0.45
CA ILE A 23 5.33 5.56 0.66
C ILE A 23 5.28 5.05 2.09
N GLU A 24 5.38 3.74 2.26
CA GLU A 24 5.45 3.06 3.55
C GLU A 24 6.57 2.01 3.52
N ASP A 25 7.35 1.91 4.59
CA ASP A 25 8.41 0.92 4.69
C ASP A 25 7.87 -0.45 5.07
N CYS A 26 8.41 -1.51 4.48
CA CYS A 26 8.08 -2.87 4.89
C CYS A 26 8.47 -3.12 6.36
N GLU A 27 7.52 -3.59 7.17
CA GLU A 27 7.74 -3.93 8.60
C GLU A 27 8.82 -5.01 8.82
N VAL A 28 9.15 -5.81 7.78
CA VAL A 28 10.10 -6.92 7.88
C VAL A 28 11.47 -6.59 7.29
N CYS A 29 11.52 -6.05 6.07
CA CYS A 29 12.78 -5.80 5.37
C CYS A 29 13.17 -4.33 5.28
N CYS A 30 12.37 -3.41 5.84
CA CYS A 30 12.62 -1.97 5.88
C CYS A 30 12.88 -1.32 4.49
N ASN A 31 12.42 -1.95 3.40
CA ASN A 31 12.49 -1.34 2.08
C ASN A 31 11.22 -0.51 1.81
N PRO A 32 11.36 0.68 1.21
CA PRO A 32 10.24 1.56 0.96
C PRO A 32 9.36 1.01 -0.16
N ILE A 33 8.05 0.98 0.06
CA ILE A 33 7.04 0.50 -0.89
C ILE A 33 6.15 1.69 -1.26
N GLU A 34 5.96 1.95 -2.56
CA GLU A 34 4.92 2.88 -2.99
C GLU A 34 3.57 2.14 -2.99
N ILE A 35 2.66 2.64 -2.16
CA ILE A 35 1.29 2.16 -2.03
C ILE A 35 0.38 3.12 -2.81
N SER A 36 -0.45 2.57 -3.68
CA SER A 36 -1.45 3.31 -4.45
C SER A 36 -2.79 2.60 -4.32
N TYR A 37 -3.83 3.33 -3.91
CA TYR A 37 -5.17 2.77 -3.82
C TYR A 37 -6.26 3.76 -4.21
N THR A 38 -7.43 3.20 -4.55
CA THR A 38 -8.65 3.94 -4.84
C THR A 38 -9.78 3.37 -3.98
N ALA A 39 -10.59 4.26 -3.39
CA ALA A 39 -11.75 3.92 -2.59
C ALA A 39 -13.01 4.60 -3.16
N GLU A 40 -14.14 3.92 -3.06
CA GLU A 40 -15.47 4.42 -3.45
C GLU A 40 -16.50 3.89 -2.43
N ASP A 41 -17.39 4.75 -1.93
CA ASP A 41 -18.41 4.39 -0.92
C ASP A 41 -17.83 3.63 0.31
N ASP A 42 -16.68 4.09 0.82
CA ASP A 42 -15.93 3.46 1.92
C ASP A 42 -15.44 2.02 1.64
N GLU A 43 -15.47 1.58 0.38
CA GLU A 43 -14.95 0.30 -0.07
C GLU A 43 -13.65 0.47 -0.89
N LEU A 44 -12.72 -0.47 -0.71
CA LEU A 44 -11.48 -0.52 -1.48
C LEU A 44 -11.75 -1.15 -2.85
N ILE A 45 -11.69 -0.33 -3.91
CA ILE A 45 -11.95 -0.78 -5.28
C ILE A 45 -10.68 -1.10 -6.08
N GLY A 46 -9.52 -0.60 -5.64
CA GLY A 46 -8.25 -0.84 -6.32
C GLY A 46 -7.07 -0.64 -5.38
N PHE A 47 -6.07 -1.50 -5.52
CA PHE A 47 -4.88 -1.50 -4.69
C PHE A 47 -3.64 -1.92 -5.50
N THR A 48 -2.51 -1.28 -5.26
CA THR A 48 -1.20 -1.65 -5.82
C THR A 48 -0.11 -1.33 -4.82
N ALA A 49 0.83 -2.26 -4.66
CA ALA A 49 2.07 -2.07 -3.92
C ALA A 49 3.24 -2.35 -4.86
N LYS A 50 4.09 -1.36 -5.10
CA LYS A 50 5.23 -1.49 -6.02
C LYS A 50 6.52 -1.06 -5.36
N ARG A 51 7.63 -1.60 -5.87
CA ARG A 51 8.98 -1.15 -5.51
C ARG A 51 9.19 0.27 -6.02
N LEU A 52 9.85 1.11 -5.22
CA LEU A 52 10.42 2.36 -5.70
C LEU A 52 11.69 2.02 -6.50
N GLU A 53 11.74 2.51 -7.73
CA GLU A 53 12.93 2.44 -8.59
C GLU A 53 13.94 3.54 -8.24
#